data_AF-A0A925JD14-F1
#
_entry.id   AF-A0A925JD14-F1
#
_cell.length_a   1.000
_cell.length_b   1.000
_cell.length_c   1.000
_cell.angle_alpha   90.00
_cell.angle_beta   90.00
_cell.angle_gamma   90.00
#
_symmetry.space_group_name_H-M   'P 1'
#
loop_
_entity.id
_entity.type
_entity.pdbx_description
1 polymer ?
#
loop_
_entity_poly.entity_id
_entity_poly.type
_entity_poly.pdbx_seq_one_letter_code
_entity_poly.pdbx_strand_id
1 'polypeptide(L)'
;MKYFLFAVITILLGCENHTDFPEGGFPYPENIDKNDTNLYYYQIKNIEPARDAFHNSYAYLMYRPFNEANLSVKPQAKETFRFTYGGAFGDVIIITVTEDLISVKSGSPRILYNEDTSRLSVTENFHLRFLNKNFPVNANRRRSQKRNYLDSMTKLYPKLRDPAYYHYLYGRTINKTGEMFSYKISKQKITREQYISLRRTINSSGFWTLPPKIECDYPPTDGYGFVLEANTKTKYQVVQASACGDDTTAFTKACQRIVDFAKMDKEINLMWSGELETVEDQ
;
A
#
# COMPACT_ATOMS: atom_id res chain seq x y z
N MET A 1 43.95 16.36 -35.83
CA MET A 1 43.73 15.36 -34.76
C MET A 1 43.30 15.91 -33.39
N LYS A 2 43.49 17.20 -33.05
CA LYS A 2 43.07 17.73 -31.73
C LYS A 2 41.55 17.89 -31.55
N TYR A 3 40.78 18.10 -32.62
CA TYR A 3 39.33 18.31 -32.55
C TYR A 3 38.50 17.02 -32.46
N PHE A 4 39.09 15.86 -32.79
CA PHE A 4 38.39 14.57 -32.73
C PHE A 4 38.24 14.06 -31.29
N LEU A 5 39.17 14.42 -30.40
CA LEU A 5 39.12 14.03 -28.98
C LEU A 5 37.99 14.74 -28.21
N PHE A 6 37.66 15.98 -28.59
CA PHE A 6 36.61 16.77 -27.95
C PHE A 6 35.19 16.27 -28.28
N ALA A 7 34.98 15.77 -29.50
CA ALA A 7 33.71 15.17 -29.92
C ALA A 7 33.42 13.84 -29.20
N VAL A 8 34.45 13.04 -28.91
CA VAL A 8 34.29 11.77 -28.17
C VAL A 8 33.97 12.01 -26.69
N ILE A 9 34.55 13.04 -26.07
CA ILE A 9 34.29 13.38 -24.66
C ILE A 9 32.86 13.92 -24.46
N THR A 10 32.33 14.69 -25.41
CA THR A 10 30.95 15.21 -25.33
C THR A 10 29.88 14.14 -25.58
N ILE A 11 30.14 13.13 -26.42
CA ILE A 11 29.23 11.98 -26.61
C ILE A 11 29.21 11.07 -25.36
N LEU A 12 30.34 10.92 -24.66
CA LEU A 12 30.41 10.13 -23.43
C LEU A 12 29.77 10.81 -22.20
N LEU A 13 29.69 12.14 -22.18
CA LEU A 13 29.00 12.90 -21.14
C LEU A 13 27.49 13.08 -21.42
N GLY A 14 27.03 12.77 -22.63
CA GLY A 14 25.62 12.91 -23.03
C GLY A 14 24.70 11.75 -22.62
N CYS A 15 25.24 10.67 -22.06
CA CYS A 15 24.45 9.63 -21.38
C CYS A 15 24.24 10.01 -19.90
N GLU A 16 23.83 11.26 -19.63
CA GLU A 16 23.16 11.52 -18.36
C GLU A 16 21.89 10.66 -18.39
N ASN A 17 21.82 9.69 -17.48
CA ASN A 17 20.61 8.92 -17.18
C ASN A 17 19.56 9.93 -16.71
N HIS A 18 18.91 10.61 -17.65
CA HIS A 18 17.79 11.47 -17.35
C HIS A 18 16.76 10.58 -16.69
N THR A 19 16.45 10.87 -15.43
CA THR A 19 15.52 10.05 -14.66
C THR A 19 14.18 10.14 -15.36
N ASP A 20 13.73 9.04 -15.97
CA ASP A 20 12.43 8.88 -16.65
C ASP A 20 11.21 9.08 -15.72
N PHE A 21 11.43 9.51 -14.48
CA PHE A 21 10.41 9.69 -13.44
C PHE A 21 10.35 11.17 -13.03
N PRO A 22 9.15 11.79 -13.04
CA PRO A 22 8.92 13.15 -12.54
C PRO A 22 9.44 13.35 -11.11
N GLU A 23 9.68 14.60 -10.68
CA GLU A 23 10.02 14.91 -9.29
C GLU A 23 8.97 14.39 -8.29
N GLY A 24 9.39 14.20 -7.04
CA GLY A 24 8.60 13.57 -5.98
C GLY A 24 9.01 12.13 -5.69
N GLY A 25 8.18 11.42 -4.92
CA GLY A 25 8.55 10.16 -4.27
C GLY A 25 9.55 10.35 -3.11
N PHE A 26 9.83 9.26 -2.42
CA PHE A 26 10.71 9.22 -1.26
C PHE A 26 12.06 8.57 -1.59
N PRO A 27 13.18 9.11 -1.10
CA PRO A 27 14.45 8.41 -1.18
C PRO A 27 14.39 7.10 -0.38
N TYR A 28 15.25 6.14 -0.72
CA TYR A 28 15.40 4.94 0.10
C TYR A 28 16.06 5.27 1.44
N PRO A 29 15.67 4.59 2.53
CA PRO A 29 16.33 4.77 3.82
C PRO A 29 17.80 4.31 3.74
N GLU A 30 18.71 5.12 4.26
CA GLU A 30 20.13 4.76 4.33
C GLU A 30 20.40 3.67 5.38
N ASN A 31 19.62 3.70 6.47
CA ASN A 31 19.73 2.78 7.60
C ASN A 31 18.38 2.15 7.89
N ILE A 32 18.32 0.82 7.89
CA ILE A 32 17.11 0.05 8.21
C ILE A 32 17.43 -0.85 9.40
N ASP A 33 16.67 -0.71 10.47
CA ASP A 33 16.70 -1.67 11.56
C ASP A 33 16.25 -3.05 11.03
N LYS A 34 16.93 -4.13 11.44
CA LYS A 34 16.53 -5.49 11.06
C LYS A 34 15.08 -5.79 11.42
N ASN A 35 14.58 -5.20 12.52
CA ASN A 35 13.20 -5.34 12.98
C ASN A 35 12.18 -4.65 12.05
N ASP A 36 12.64 -3.62 11.34
CA ASP A 36 11.84 -2.77 10.46
C ASP A 36 11.72 -3.31 9.02
N THR A 37 12.44 -4.38 8.69
CA THR A 37 12.44 -4.98 7.34
C THR A 37 11.04 -5.42 6.88
N ASN A 38 10.11 -5.61 7.81
CA ASN A 38 8.73 -6.05 7.57
C ASN A 38 7.72 -4.91 7.63
N LEU A 39 8.17 -3.70 7.90
CA LEU A 39 7.34 -2.51 7.80
C LEU A 39 7.26 -2.10 6.34
N TYR A 40 6.18 -2.53 5.68
CA TYR A 40 5.86 -2.05 4.34
C TYR A 40 5.54 -0.55 4.40
N TYR A 41 5.75 0.15 3.28
CA TYR A 41 5.57 1.59 3.20
C TYR A 41 6.48 2.38 4.17
N TYR A 42 7.72 1.92 4.32
CA TYR A 42 8.66 2.39 5.34
C TYR A 42 8.78 3.92 5.45
N GLN A 43 8.86 4.61 4.31
CA GLN A 43 9.10 6.06 4.28
C GLN A 43 7.91 6.88 4.78
N ILE A 44 6.69 6.35 4.69
CA ILE A 44 5.48 7.11 5.09
C ILE A 44 5.10 6.88 6.56
N LYS A 45 5.77 5.95 7.26
CA LYS A 45 5.46 5.59 8.66
C LYS A 45 5.47 6.78 9.64
N ASN A 46 6.27 7.80 9.35
CA ASN A 46 6.44 9.00 10.17
C ASN A 46 5.68 10.22 9.61
N ILE A 47 5.09 10.09 8.42
CA ILE A 47 4.39 11.18 7.71
C ILE A 47 2.89 11.05 7.95
N GLU A 48 2.39 9.83 7.96
CA GLU A 48 0.96 9.56 8.10
C GLU A 48 0.47 9.69 9.56
N PRO A 49 -0.85 9.87 9.76
CA PRO A 49 -1.42 9.83 11.10
C PRO A 49 -1.07 8.53 11.82
N ALA A 50 -0.73 8.60 13.12
CA ALA A 50 -0.27 7.44 13.88
C ALA A 50 -1.20 6.22 13.80
N ARG A 51 -2.52 6.44 13.65
CA ARG A 51 -3.49 5.36 13.46
C ARG A 51 -3.28 4.63 12.12
N ASP A 52 -3.06 5.36 11.04
CA ASP A 52 -2.81 4.78 9.73
C ASP A 52 -1.46 4.04 9.75
N ALA A 53 -0.41 4.63 10.33
CA ALA A 53 0.89 3.98 10.53
C ALA A 53 0.80 2.67 11.31
N PHE A 54 -0.03 2.65 12.36
CA PHE A 54 -0.29 1.43 13.11
C PHE A 54 -0.89 0.33 12.23
N HIS A 55 -1.91 0.65 11.43
CA HIS A 55 -2.54 -0.34 10.53
C HIS A 55 -1.58 -0.79 9.41
N ASN A 56 -0.83 0.14 8.82
CA ASN A 56 0.16 -0.13 7.78
C ASN A 56 1.31 -1.03 8.27
N SER A 57 1.64 -0.99 9.57
CA SER A 57 2.62 -1.91 10.15
C SER A 57 2.25 -3.40 9.99
N TYR A 58 0.97 -3.71 9.77
CA TYR A 58 0.46 -5.05 9.55
C TYR A 58 0.29 -5.40 8.06
N ALA A 59 0.64 -4.51 7.14
CA ALA A 59 0.57 -4.79 5.71
C ALA A 59 1.40 -6.03 5.30
N TYR A 60 2.42 -6.41 6.10
CA TYR A 60 3.16 -7.67 5.87
C TYR A 60 2.26 -8.91 5.88
N LEU A 61 1.14 -8.90 6.62
CA LEU A 61 0.19 -10.00 6.65
C LEU A 61 -0.47 -10.21 5.29
N MET A 62 -0.57 -9.15 4.48
CA MET A 62 -1.07 -9.22 3.12
C MET A 62 0.03 -9.66 2.15
N TYR A 63 1.23 -9.08 2.20
CA TYR A 63 2.27 -9.29 1.19
C TYR A 63 3.09 -10.57 1.35
N ARG A 64 3.46 -10.93 2.58
CA ARG A 64 4.35 -12.09 2.82
C ARG A 64 3.77 -13.43 2.35
N PRO A 65 2.47 -13.73 2.53
CA PRO A 65 1.89 -14.97 2.00
C PRO A 65 2.09 -15.14 0.49
N PHE A 66 2.12 -14.03 -0.26
CA PHE A 66 2.38 -14.03 -1.71
C PHE A 66 3.87 -14.03 -2.08
N ASN A 67 4.78 -14.15 -1.12
CA ASN A 67 6.23 -14.01 -1.30
C ASN A 67 6.62 -12.68 -1.97
N GLU A 68 5.94 -11.60 -1.63
CA GLU A 68 6.27 -10.27 -2.13
C GLU A 68 7.42 -9.66 -1.33
N ALA A 69 8.34 -8.97 -2.03
CA ALA A 69 9.43 -8.24 -1.39
C ALA A 69 8.92 -6.91 -0.82
N ASN A 70 9.56 -6.41 0.22
CA ASN A 70 9.32 -5.05 0.70
C ASN A 70 9.99 -4.05 -0.26
N LEU A 71 9.19 -3.40 -1.10
CA LEU A 71 9.65 -2.42 -2.10
C LEU A 71 10.10 -1.10 -1.49
N SER A 72 9.69 -0.80 -0.25
CA SER A 72 9.95 0.48 0.38
C SER A 72 11.38 0.59 0.94
N VAL A 73 12.03 -0.53 1.25
CA VAL A 73 13.31 -0.49 1.96
C VAL A 73 14.54 -0.36 1.05
N LYS A 74 14.48 -0.82 -0.20
CA LYS A 74 15.62 -0.73 -1.13
C LYS A 74 15.22 -0.82 -2.60
N PRO A 75 16.05 -0.32 -3.53
CA PRO A 75 15.87 -0.58 -4.95
C PRO A 75 15.86 -2.08 -5.25
N GLN A 76 14.96 -2.50 -6.14
CA GLN A 76 14.98 -3.84 -6.72
C GLN A 76 15.93 -3.89 -7.92
N ALA A 77 16.24 -5.11 -8.39
CA ALA A 77 17.07 -5.30 -9.58
C ALA A 77 16.44 -4.71 -10.86
N LYS A 78 15.11 -4.64 -10.90
CA LYS A 78 14.32 -4.04 -11.98
C LYS A 78 13.37 -3.01 -11.41
N GLU A 79 13.14 -1.95 -12.18
CA GLU A 79 12.05 -1.01 -11.91
C GLU A 79 10.73 -1.77 -11.85
N THR A 80 9.99 -1.56 -10.77
CA THR A 80 8.83 -2.37 -10.44
C THR A 80 7.68 -1.46 -10.06
N PHE A 81 6.54 -1.60 -10.74
CA PHE A 81 5.27 -1.09 -10.26
C PHE A 81 4.47 -2.24 -9.65
N ARG A 82 3.96 -2.06 -8.44
CA ARG A 82 3.11 -3.06 -7.78
C ARG A 82 1.77 -2.43 -7.45
N PHE A 83 0.74 -2.90 -8.11
CA PHE A 83 -0.64 -2.57 -7.82
C PHE A 83 -1.22 -3.68 -6.93
N THR A 84 -1.81 -3.30 -5.81
CA THR A 84 -2.46 -4.21 -4.86
C THR A 84 -3.92 -3.81 -4.71
N TYR A 85 -4.84 -4.75 -4.92
CA TYR A 85 -6.26 -4.55 -4.75
C TYR A 85 -6.78 -5.42 -3.59
N GLY A 86 -7.48 -4.79 -2.65
CA GLY A 86 -8.20 -5.46 -1.58
C GLY A 86 -9.66 -5.68 -1.97
N GLY A 87 -9.98 -6.90 -2.42
CA GLY A 87 -11.33 -7.30 -2.77
C GLY A 87 -12.23 -7.53 -1.56
N ALA A 88 -13.51 -7.77 -1.82
CA ALA A 88 -14.46 -8.15 -0.79
C ALA A 88 -14.00 -9.41 -0.04
N PHE A 89 -14.43 -9.56 1.21
CA PHE A 89 -14.15 -10.75 2.04
C PHE A 89 -12.67 -11.09 2.28
N GLY A 90 -11.74 -10.19 1.92
CA GLY A 90 -10.30 -10.36 2.17
C GLY A 90 -9.53 -11.04 1.06
N ASP A 91 -10.12 -11.17 -0.13
CA ASP A 91 -9.37 -11.54 -1.32
C ASP A 91 -8.39 -10.43 -1.70
N VAL A 92 -7.17 -10.83 -2.06
CA VAL A 92 -6.10 -9.91 -2.43
C VAL A 92 -5.63 -10.26 -3.83
N ILE A 93 -5.51 -9.24 -4.69
CA ILE A 93 -4.90 -9.35 -6.01
C ILE A 93 -3.68 -8.43 -6.06
N ILE A 94 -2.52 -8.97 -6.45
CA ILE A 94 -1.27 -8.24 -6.60
C ILE A 94 -0.81 -8.33 -8.05
N ILE A 95 -0.76 -7.19 -8.73
CA ILE A 95 -0.27 -7.05 -10.09
C ILE A 95 1.10 -6.38 -10.03
N THR A 96 2.14 -7.11 -10.41
CA THR A 96 3.52 -6.61 -10.47
C THR A 96 3.93 -6.44 -11.92
N VAL A 97 4.38 -5.23 -12.28
CA VAL A 97 4.82 -4.85 -13.63
C VAL A 97 6.31 -4.51 -13.60
N THR A 98 7.11 -5.23 -14.40
CA THR A 98 8.51 -4.91 -14.73
C THR A 98 8.65 -4.67 -16.23
N GLU A 99 9.82 -4.27 -16.71
CA GLU A 99 10.06 -3.98 -18.14
C GLU A 99 9.66 -5.12 -19.09
N ASP A 100 9.76 -6.37 -18.62
CA ASP A 100 9.57 -7.58 -19.42
C ASP A 100 8.37 -8.44 -19.03
N LEU A 101 7.71 -8.14 -17.90
CA LEU A 101 6.71 -9.04 -17.33
C LEU A 101 5.61 -8.30 -16.55
N ILE A 102 4.37 -8.77 -16.73
CA ILE A 102 3.29 -8.60 -15.77
C ILE A 102 3.06 -9.93 -15.05
N SER A 103 3.07 -9.91 -13.72
CA SER A 103 2.71 -11.05 -12.87
C SER A 103 1.48 -10.70 -12.05
N VAL A 104 0.46 -11.54 -12.09
CA VAL A 104 -0.73 -11.40 -11.25
C VAL A 104 -0.75 -12.53 -10.24
N LYS A 105 -0.91 -12.19 -8.96
CA LYS A 105 -1.11 -13.15 -7.88
C LYS A 105 -2.46 -12.90 -7.22
N SER A 106 -3.24 -13.94 -6.96
CA SER A 106 -4.54 -13.82 -6.29
C SER A 106 -4.79 -14.93 -5.27
N GLY A 107 -5.41 -14.55 -4.15
CA GLY A 107 -5.74 -15.46 -3.05
C GLY A 107 -6.24 -14.72 -1.81
N SER A 108 -6.70 -15.46 -0.81
CA SER A 108 -7.21 -14.89 0.45
C SER A 108 -6.24 -15.17 1.60
N PRO A 109 -5.36 -14.21 1.98
CA PRO A 109 -4.43 -14.42 3.10
C PRO A 109 -5.15 -14.50 4.46
N ARG A 110 -6.45 -14.19 4.53
CA ARG A 110 -7.24 -14.29 5.77
C ARG A 110 -7.27 -15.70 6.34
N ILE A 111 -7.19 -16.74 5.50
CA ILE A 111 -7.18 -18.13 5.98
C ILE A 111 -5.98 -18.45 6.89
N LEU A 112 -4.91 -17.66 6.81
CA LEU A 112 -3.71 -17.87 7.62
C LEU A 112 -3.85 -17.35 9.05
N TYR A 113 -4.79 -16.42 9.27
CA TYR A 113 -4.85 -15.64 10.50
C TYR A 113 -6.30 -15.45 10.94
N ASN A 114 -6.60 -15.89 12.16
CA ASN A 114 -7.86 -15.55 12.82
C ASN A 114 -7.58 -14.59 13.98
N GLU A 115 -8.49 -13.63 14.18
CA GLU A 115 -8.47 -12.79 15.37
C GLU A 115 -9.12 -13.55 16.54
N ASP A 116 -8.35 -13.80 17.59
CA ASP A 116 -8.79 -14.48 18.81
C ASP A 116 -8.51 -13.62 20.04
N THR A 117 -9.57 -13.00 20.57
CA THR A 117 -9.47 -12.14 21.77
C THR A 117 -9.52 -12.92 23.08
N SER A 118 -9.80 -14.24 23.07
CA SER A 118 -9.80 -15.08 24.28
C SER A 118 -8.42 -15.23 24.90
N ARG A 119 -7.38 -15.00 24.08
CA ARG A 119 -5.98 -14.97 24.51
C ARG A 119 -5.62 -13.74 25.32
N LEU A 120 -6.49 -12.74 25.43
CA LEU A 120 -6.28 -11.54 26.23
C LEU A 120 -6.94 -11.69 27.61
N SER A 121 -6.30 -11.15 28.64
CA SER A 121 -7.00 -10.95 29.93
C SER A 121 -8.16 -9.96 29.78
N VAL A 122 -9.08 -9.97 30.76
CA VAL A 122 -10.24 -9.04 30.77
C VAL A 122 -9.79 -7.59 30.61
N THR A 123 -8.75 -7.17 31.34
CA THR A 123 -8.18 -5.83 31.28
C THR A 123 -7.54 -5.52 29.92
N GLU A 124 -6.85 -6.47 29.31
CA GLU A 124 -6.23 -6.30 27.99
C GLU A 124 -7.27 -6.21 26.87
N ASN A 125 -8.33 -7.01 26.94
CA ASN A 125 -9.44 -6.93 25.99
C ASN A 125 -10.13 -5.56 26.06
N PHE A 126 -10.36 -5.06 27.29
CA PHE A 126 -10.84 -3.70 27.51
C PHE A 126 -9.90 -2.65 26.88
N HIS A 127 -8.58 -2.76 27.10
CA HIS A 127 -7.60 -1.84 26.51
C HIS A 127 -7.59 -1.89 24.97
N LEU A 128 -7.67 -3.08 24.38
CA LEU A 128 -7.72 -3.24 22.93
C LEU A 128 -8.94 -2.54 22.34
N ARG A 129 -10.13 -2.78 22.90
CA ARG A 129 -11.37 -2.11 22.48
C ARG A 129 -11.28 -0.60 22.64
N PHE A 130 -10.66 -0.13 23.73
CA PHE A 130 -10.43 1.28 23.96
C PHE A 130 -9.50 1.89 22.89
N LEU A 131 -8.39 1.23 22.56
CA LEU A 131 -7.41 1.69 21.58
C LEU A 131 -7.99 1.66 20.16
N ASN A 132 -8.70 0.61 19.76
CA ASN A 132 -9.37 0.53 18.45
C ASN A 132 -10.27 1.74 18.15
N LYS A 133 -10.91 2.31 19.19
CA LYS A 133 -11.77 3.50 19.06
C LYS A 133 -11.03 4.81 19.22
N ASN A 134 -9.94 4.84 20.00
CA ASN A 134 -9.38 6.08 20.51
C ASN A 134 -7.92 6.33 20.12
N PHE A 135 -7.22 5.39 19.48
CA PHE A 135 -5.83 5.58 19.09
C PHE A 135 -5.68 6.58 17.92
N PRO A 136 -4.67 7.46 17.94
CA PRO A 136 -3.80 7.77 19.09
C PRO A 136 -4.59 8.52 20.18
N VAL A 137 -4.33 8.17 21.44
CA VAL A 137 -5.14 8.62 22.59
C VAL A 137 -5.02 10.13 22.85
N ASN A 138 -3.91 10.74 22.40
CA ASN A 138 -3.56 12.14 22.56
C ASN A 138 -3.93 13.06 21.37
N ALA A 139 -4.84 12.65 20.49
CA ALA A 139 -5.22 13.49 19.35
C ALA A 139 -5.85 14.83 19.80
N ASN A 140 -5.13 15.94 19.57
CA ASN A 140 -5.41 17.31 20.07
C ASN A 140 -6.77 17.91 19.66
N ARG A 141 -7.55 17.25 18.79
CA ARG A 141 -8.79 17.79 18.21
C ARG A 141 -10.08 17.34 18.91
N ARG A 142 -10.02 16.84 20.15
CA ARG A 142 -11.19 16.27 20.85
C ARG A 142 -11.89 17.29 21.77
N ARG A 143 -13.23 17.20 21.84
CA ARG A 143 -14.06 17.96 22.81
C ARG A 143 -13.54 17.77 24.23
N SER A 144 -13.64 18.80 25.07
CA SER A 144 -13.10 18.84 26.44
C SER A 144 -13.52 17.63 27.30
N GLN A 145 -14.80 17.26 27.29
CA GLN A 145 -15.30 16.09 28.04
C GLN A 145 -14.64 14.78 27.59
N LYS A 146 -14.54 14.55 26.26
CA LYS A 146 -13.88 13.37 25.72
C LYS A 146 -12.40 13.35 26.10
N ARG A 147 -11.74 14.51 26.07
CA ARG A 147 -10.34 14.64 26.49
C ARG A 147 -10.15 14.27 27.96
N ASN A 148 -10.97 14.82 28.87
CA ASN A 148 -10.91 14.50 30.30
C ASN A 148 -11.06 12.99 30.55
N TYR A 149 -12.00 12.33 29.87
CA TYR A 149 -12.15 10.88 29.96
C TYR A 149 -10.88 10.13 29.53
N LEU A 150 -10.29 10.48 28.39
CA LEU A 150 -9.04 9.86 27.92
C LEU A 150 -7.86 10.13 28.85
N ASP A 151 -7.78 11.34 29.42
CA ASP A 151 -6.75 11.71 30.37
C ASP A 151 -6.90 10.90 31.68
N SER A 152 -8.11 10.72 32.19
CA SER A 152 -8.38 9.83 33.32
C SER A 152 -8.01 8.38 33.01
N MET A 153 -8.37 7.88 31.82
CA MET A 153 -8.04 6.52 31.40
C MET A 153 -6.53 6.31 31.28
N THR A 154 -5.80 7.29 30.74
CA THR A 154 -4.34 7.19 30.62
C THR A 154 -3.61 7.45 31.94
N LYS A 155 -4.21 8.15 32.90
CA LYS A 155 -3.70 8.24 34.27
C LYS A 155 -3.81 6.89 34.98
N LEU A 156 -4.93 6.19 34.81
CA LEU A 156 -5.15 4.87 35.39
C LEU A 156 -4.33 3.78 34.69
N TYR A 157 -4.20 3.86 33.36
CA TYR A 157 -3.46 2.90 32.54
C TYR A 157 -2.44 3.63 31.63
N PRO A 158 -1.26 3.98 32.16
CA PRO A 158 -0.25 4.77 31.42
C PRO A 158 0.18 4.14 30.07
N LYS A 159 0.22 2.81 30.00
CA LYS A 159 0.57 2.04 28.80
C LYS A 159 -0.35 2.28 27.59
N LEU A 160 -1.55 2.82 27.78
CA LEU A 160 -2.44 3.20 26.67
C LEU A 160 -1.88 4.32 25.79
N ARG A 161 -0.83 5.03 26.24
CA ARG A 161 -0.13 6.04 25.45
C ARG A 161 0.98 5.47 24.58
N ASP A 162 1.40 4.23 24.82
CA ASP A 162 2.51 3.59 24.14
C ASP A 162 2.03 2.81 22.91
N PRO A 163 2.41 3.20 21.67
CA PRO A 163 2.10 2.44 20.47
C PRO A 163 2.61 0.99 20.51
N ALA A 164 3.74 0.72 21.17
CA ALA A 164 4.28 -0.64 21.28
C ALA A 164 3.35 -1.54 22.10
N TYR A 165 2.67 -0.99 23.11
CA TYR A 165 1.64 -1.73 23.85
C TYR A 165 0.43 -2.07 22.97
N TYR A 166 0.05 -1.19 22.04
CA TYR A 166 -1.02 -1.49 21.09
C TYR A 166 -0.59 -2.62 20.14
N HIS A 167 0.63 -2.57 19.61
CA HIS A 167 1.17 -3.66 18.80
C HIS A 167 1.23 -4.99 19.55
N TYR A 168 1.61 -4.95 20.83
CA TYR A 168 1.60 -6.13 21.70
C TYR A 168 0.19 -6.72 21.82
N LEU A 169 -0.83 -5.90 22.10
CA LEU A 169 -2.22 -6.37 22.23
C LEU A 169 -2.74 -6.97 20.93
N TYR A 170 -2.56 -6.26 19.82
CA TYR A 170 -3.05 -6.72 18.51
C TYR A 170 -2.26 -7.95 18.01
N GLY A 171 -0.95 -8.01 18.27
CA GLY A 171 -0.14 -9.20 18.00
C GLY A 171 -0.61 -10.43 18.77
N ARG A 172 -1.11 -10.26 20.00
CA ARG A 172 -1.68 -11.36 20.79
C ARG A 172 -3.04 -11.85 20.27
N THR A 173 -3.80 -11.01 19.58
CA THR A 173 -5.07 -11.44 18.96
C THR A 173 -4.85 -12.19 17.67
N ILE A 174 -3.73 -11.98 16.96
CA ILE A 174 -3.43 -12.72 15.75
C ILE A 174 -3.07 -14.17 16.10
N ASN A 175 -3.94 -15.11 15.74
CA ASN A 175 -3.70 -16.55 15.84
C ASN A 175 -3.40 -17.12 14.45
N LYS A 176 -2.29 -17.83 14.31
CA LYS A 176 -1.95 -18.53 13.06
C LYS A 176 -2.73 -19.84 13.00
N THR A 177 -3.49 -20.06 11.94
CA THR A 177 -4.30 -21.28 11.77
C THR A 177 -3.44 -22.52 11.54
N GLY A 178 -2.21 -22.33 11.03
CA GLY A 178 -1.33 -23.43 10.61
C GLY A 178 -1.68 -23.96 9.22
N GLU A 179 -2.71 -23.41 8.58
CA GLU A 179 -3.07 -23.76 7.22
C GLU A 179 -1.98 -23.37 6.22
N MET A 180 -1.82 -24.17 5.17
CA MET A 180 -0.95 -23.83 4.05
C MET A 180 -1.66 -22.83 3.15
N PHE A 181 -1.06 -21.65 2.98
CA PHE A 181 -1.54 -20.70 1.99
C PHE A 181 -1.06 -21.07 0.60
N SER A 182 -2.01 -21.11 -0.33
CA SER A 182 -1.74 -21.22 -1.77
C SER A 182 -2.40 -20.02 -2.46
N TYR A 183 -1.76 -19.54 -3.51
CA TYR A 183 -2.28 -18.48 -4.35
C TYR A 183 -2.15 -18.86 -5.81
N LYS A 184 -3.04 -18.31 -6.64
CA LYS A 184 -2.96 -18.43 -8.08
C LYS A 184 -1.94 -17.41 -8.58
N ILE A 185 -1.11 -17.81 -9.55
CA ILE A 185 -0.17 -16.91 -10.21
C ILE A 185 -0.30 -17.05 -11.72
N SER A 186 -0.46 -15.93 -12.41
CA SER A 186 -0.36 -15.84 -13.87
C SER A 186 0.76 -14.88 -14.24
N LYS A 187 1.40 -15.14 -15.37
CA LYS A 187 2.53 -14.37 -15.87
C LYS A 187 2.35 -14.12 -17.36
N GLN A 188 2.50 -12.88 -17.78
CA GLN A 188 2.43 -12.46 -19.16
C GLN A 188 3.65 -11.61 -19.49
N LYS A 189 4.38 -11.97 -20.56
CA LYS A 189 5.43 -11.11 -21.09
C LYS A 189 4.80 -9.85 -21.68
N ILE A 190 5.47 -8.71 -21.50
CA ILE A 190 5.09 -7.46 -22.16
C ILE A 190 6.23 -6.97 -23.04
N THR A 191 5.88 -6.19 -24.05
CA THR A 191 6.88 -5.52 -24.88
C THR A 191 7.40 -4.27 -24.17
N ARG A 192 8.57 -3.79 -24.59
CA ARG A 192 9.16 -2.56 -24.08
C ARG A 192 8.23 -1.36 -24.30
N GLU A 193 7.54 -1.30 -25.43
CA GLU A 193 6.58 -0.25 -25.77
C GLU A 193 5.37 -0.26 -24.84
N GLN A 194 4.88 -1.45 -24.48
CA GLN A 194 3.80 -1.61 -23.50
C GLN A 194 4.22 -1.12 -22.12
N TYR A 195 5.44 -1.49 -21.68
CA TYR A 195 6.00 -1.00 -20.42
C TYR A 195 6.18 0.53 -20.40
N ILE A 196 6.77 1.09 -21.45
CA ILE A 196 6.96 2.55 -21.60
C ILE A 196 5.60 3.26 -21.59
N SER A 197 4.60 2.72 -22.26
CA SER A 197 3.24 3.26 -22.29
C SER A 197 2.62 3.29 -20.89
N LEU A 198 2.67 2.17 -20.15
CA LEU A 198 2.20 2.11 -18.77
C LEU A 198 2.93 3.12 -17.87
N ARG A 199 4.26 3.17 -17.95
CA ARG A 199 5.08 4.13 -17.18
C ARG A 199 4.70 5.57 -17.48
N ARG A 200 4.49 5.93 -18.75
CA ARG A 200 4.04 7.29 -19.14
C ARG A 200 2.67 7.64 -18.57
N THR A 201 1.73 6.70 -18.59
CA THR A 201 0.40 6.88 -17.98
C THR A 201 0.52 7.11 -16.47
N ILE A 202 1.35 6.33 -15.77
CA ILE A 202 1.59 6.53 -14.33
C ILE A 202 2.26 7.88 -14.06
N ASN A 203 3.28 8.24 -14.85
CA ASN A 203 4.00 9.51 -14.66
C ASN A 203 3.10 10.72 -14.88
N SER A 204 2.26 10.68 -15.92
CA SER A 204 1.34 11.80 -16.26
C SER A 204 0.12 11.88 -15.36
N SER A 205 -0.13 10.89 -14.50
CA SER A 205 -1.27 10.89 -13.57
C SER A 205 -1.07 11.76 -12.33
N GLY A 206 0.15 12.29 -12.12
CA GLY A 206 0.53 13.00 -10.90
C GLY A 206 0.96 12.08 -9.75
N PHE A 207 1.01 10.76 -9.94
CA PHE A 207 1.34 9.75 -8.93
C PHE A 207 2.53 10.12 -8.02
N TRP A 208 3.60 10.68 -8.58
CA TRP A 208 4.83 11.01 -7.85
C TRP A 208 4.69 12.13 -6.82
N THR A 209 3.65 12.95 -6.95
CA THR A 209 3.38 14.10 -6.07
C THR A 209 2.11 13.93 -5.24
N LEU A 210 1.37 12.83 -5.43
CA LEU A 210 0.17 12.54 -4.65
C LEU A 210 0.51 12.27 -3.18
N PRO A 211 -0.42 12.58 -2.25
CA PRO A 211 -0.27 12.17 -0.86
C PRO A 211 -0.28 10.64 -0.74
N PRO A 212 0.30 10.07 0.33
CA PRO A 212 0.33 8.62 0.53
C PRO A 212 -1.04 7.96 0.63
N LYS A 213 -2.08 8.73 0.97
CA LYS A 213 -3.45 8.26 1.14
C LYS A 213 -4.43 9.23 0.48
N ILE A 214 -5.33 8.70 -0.34
CA ILE A 214 -6.46 9.39 -0.95
C ILE A 214 -7.73 8.79 -0.34
N GLU A 215 -8.46 9.61 0.39
CA GLU A 215 -9.73 9.24 1.01
C GLU A 215 -10.90 9.74 0.15
N CYS A 216 -11.99 9.01 0.17
CA CYS A 216 -13.21 9.43 -0.50
C CYS A 216 -13.94 10.50 0.32
N ASP A 217 -14.63 11.42 -0.37
CA ASP A 217 -15.52 12.39 0.29
C ASP A 217 -16.70 11.69 0.98
N TYR A 218 -17.12 10.55 0.44
CA TYR A 218 -18.19 9.70 0.95
C TYR A 218 -17.67 8.30 1.27
N PRO A 219 -18.23 7.60 2.27
CA PRO A 219 -17.81 6.24 2.57
C PRO A 219 -17.93 5.35 1.32
N PRO A 220 -16.93 4.48 1.05
CA PRO A 220 -16.97 3.57 -0.09
C PRO A 220 -18.19 2.65 0.00
N THR A 221 -18.84 2.43 -1.14
CA THR A 221 -20.03 1.56 -1.25
C THR A 221 -19.65 0.08 -1.26
N ASP A 222 -18.45 -0.26 -1.73
CA ASP A 222 -17.89 -1.60 -1.77
C ASP A 222 -16.34 -1.58 -1.84
N GLY A 223 -15.71 -2.71 -1.50
CA GLY A 223 -14.25 -2.90 -1.62
C GLY A 223 -13.40 -2.25 -0.52
N TYR A 224 -12.15 -2.72 -0.38
CA TYR A 224 -11.19 -2.22 0.62
C TYR A 224 -10.24 -1.15 0.06
N GLY A 225 -10.36 -0.78 -1.22
CA GLY A 225 -9.47 0.16 -1.92
C GLY A 225 -8.29 -0.53 -2.60
N PHE A 226 -7.35 0.27 -3.10
CA PHE A 226 -6.17 -0.19 -3.82
C PHE A 226 -4.91 0.61 -3.44
N VAL A 227 -3.75 0.03 -3.72
CA VAL A 227 -2.44 0.63 -3.48
C VAL A 227 -1.61 0.52 -4.74
N LEU A 228 -1.02 1.63 -5.19
CA LEU A 228 0.03 1.61 -6.21
C LEU A 228 1.37 1.96 -5.56
N GLU A 229 2.34 1.07 -5.74
CA GLU A 229 3.73 1.27 -5.37
C GLU A 229 4.62 1.37 -6.61
N ALA A 230 5.63 2.23 -6.57
CA ALA A 230 6.70 2.25 -7.54
C ALA A 230 8.06 2.13 -6.83
N ASN A 231 8.87 1.19 -7.29
CA ASN A 231 10.25 1.01 -6.88
C ASN A 231 11.15 1.28 -8.08
N THR A 232 11.97 2.31 -7.97
CA THR A 232 12.96 2.69 -8.99
C THR A 232 14.37 2.53 -8.46
N LYS A 233 15.38 2.84 -9.27
CA LYS A 233 16.79 2.81 -8.81
C LYS A 233 17.07 3.78 -7.67
N THR A 234 16.38 4.91 -7.60
CA THR A 234 16.74 6.02 -6.69
C THR A 234 15.66 6.38 -5.68
N LYS A 235 14.40 6.01 -5.95
CA LYS A 235 13.27 6.38 -5.11
C LYS A 235 12.15 5.36 -5.10
N TYR A 236 11.34 5.47 -4.07
CA TYR A 236 10.11 4.72 -3.84
C TYR A 236 8.92 5.67 -3.74
N GLN A 237 7.76 5.26 -4.26
CA GLN A 237 6.51 5.99 -4.03
C GLN A 237 5.38 5.00 -3.75
N VAL A 238 4.45 5.40 -2.89
CA VAL A 238 3.25 4.64 -2.61
C VAL A 238 2.05 5.58 -2.48
N VAL A 239 0.94 5.19 -3.09
CA VAL A 239 -0.34 5.88 -2.94
C VAL A 239 -1.40 4.82 -2.67
N GLN A 240 -2.06 4.93 -1.53
CA GLN A 240 -3.24 4.15 -1.15
C GLN A 240 -4.48 4.96 -1.48
N ALA A 241 -5.43 4.39 -2.22
CA ALA A 241 -6.69 5.04 -2.52
C ALA A 241 -7.85 4.16 -2.07
N SER A 242 -8.84 4.79 -1.45
CA SER A 242 -10.12 4.15 -1.19
C SER A 242 -10.90 3.97 -2.50
N ALA A 243 -11.77 2.97 -2.59
CA ALA A 243 -12.64 2.79 -3.76
C ALA A 243 -13.76 3.84 -3.74
N CYS A 244 -13.51 5.00 -4.33
CA CYS A 244 -14.47 6.09 -4.38
C CYS A 244 -15.41 5.90 -5.58
N GLY A 245 -16.73 6.04 -5.35
CA GLY A 245 -17.69 6.06 -6.45
C GLY A 245 -17.35 7.17 -7.44
N ASP A 246 -17.41 6.84 -8.74
CA ASP A 246 -17.15 7.76 -9.86
C ASP A 246 -15.75 8.42 -9.88
N ASP A 247 -14.73 7.77 -9.30
CA ASP A 247 -13.36 8.27 -9.36
C ASP A 247 -12.78 8.18 -10.79
N THR A 248 -12.86 9.30 -11.50
CA THR A 248 -12.32 9.47 -12.85
C THR A 248 -10.99 10.22 -12.86
N THR A 249 -10.30 10.32 -11.72
CA THR A 249 -8.99 10.98 -11.63
C THR A 249 -7.97 10.32 -12.56
N ALA A 250 -6.97 11.10 -12.98
CA ALA A 250 -5.90 10.58 -13.81
C ALA A 250 -5.15 9.42 -13.13
N PHE A 251 -5.04 9.45 -11.80
CA PHE A 251 -4.43 8.38 -11.01
C PHE A 251 -5.22 7.08 -11.10
N THR A 252 -6.52 7.12 -10.85
CA THR A 252 -7.38 5.94 -10.92
C THR A 252 -7.45 5.36 -12.32
N LYS A 253 -7.49 6.21 -13.36
CA LYS A 253 -7.35 5.79 -14.77
C LYS A 253 -6.02 5.10 -15.06
N ALA A 254 -4.91 5.58 -14.49
CA ALA A 254 -3.61 4.93 -14.64
C ALA A 254 -3.58 3.55 -13.97
N CYS A 255 -4.19 3.42 -12.79
CA CYS A 255 -4.33 2.14 -12.10
C CYS A 255 -5.25 1.17 -12.86
N GLN A 256 -6.38 1.64 -13.40
CA GLN A 256 -7.24 0.80 -14.25
C GLN A 256 -6.47 0.33 -15.48
N ARG A 257 -5.61 1.17 -16.07
CA ARG A 257 -4.78 0.75 -17.19
C ARG A 257 -3.85 -0.42 -16.83
N ILE A 258 -3.30 -0.46 -15.61
CA ILE A 258 -2.49 -1.60 -15.13
C ILE A 258 -3.37 -2.87 -15.07
N VAL A 259 -4.60 -2.74 -14.55
CA VAL A 259 -5.59 -3.82 -14.48
C VAL A 259 -5.93 -4.37 -15.87
N ASP A 260 -6.20 -3.50 -16.84
CA ASP A 260 -6.53 -3.89 -18.22
C ASP A 260 -5.36 -4.65 -18.87
N PHE A 261 -4.12 -4.16 -18.69
CA PHE A 261 -2.92 -4.81 -19.21
C PHE A 261 -2.67 -6.17 -18.58
N ALA A 262 -3.08 -6.35 -17.32
CA ALA A 262 -3.03 -7.60 -16.60
C ALA A 262 -4.21 -8.54 -16.93
N LYS A 263 -5.19 -8.09 -17.72
CA LYS A 263 -6.44 -8.81 -18.06
C LYS A 263 -7.26 -9.18 -16.83
N MET A 264 -7.35 -8.24 -15.89
CA MET A 264 -8.09 -8.38 -14.62
C MET A 264 -9.30 -7.44 -14.57
N ASP A 265 -9.72 -6.89 -15.71
CA ASP A 265 -10.81 -5.92 -15.85
C ASP A 265 -12.19 -6.49 -15.49
N LYS A 266 -12.34 -7.82 -15.47
CA LYS A 266 -13.56 -8.49 -15.04
C LYS A 266 -13.66 -8.64 -13.52
N GLU A 267 -12.53 -8.69 -12.84
CA GLU A 267 -12.43 -8.87 -11.39
C GLU A 267 -12.20 -7.55 -10.65
N ILE A 268 -11.60 -6.57 -11.33
CA ILE A 268 -11.25 -5.27 -10.76
C ILE A 268 -11.79 -4.19 -11.69
N ASN A 269 -12.75 -3.44 -11.19
CA ASN A 269 -13.18 -2.20 -11.81
C ASN A 269 -13.00 -1.05 -10.82
N LEU A 270 -12.05 -0.16 -11.11
CA LEU A 270 -11.76 1.01 -10.27
C LEU A 270 -12.61 2.22 -10.64
N MET A 271 -13.23 2.21 -11.81
CA MET A 271 -14.07 3.31 -12.30
C MET A 271 -15.50 2.82 -12.40
N TRP A 272 -16.31 3.18 -11.39
CA TRP A 272 -17.72 2.91 -11.44
C TRP A 272 -18.42 3.92 -12.36
N SER A 273 -19.35 3.46 -13.21
CA SER A 273 -20.07 4.29 -14.18
C SER A 273 -21.52 4.59 -13.79
N GLY A 274 -21.94 4.29 -12.56
CA GLY A 274 -23.28 4.62 -12.09
C GLY A 274 -24.40 3.63 -12.46
N GLU A 275 -24.21 2.82 -13.49
CA GLU A 275 -25.25 1.90 -13.97
C GLU A 275 -25.22 0.59 -13.18
N LEU A 276 -26.11 0.47 -12.19
CA LEU A 276 -26.49 -0.84 -11.66
C LEU A 276 -27.36 -1.52 -12.72
N GLU A 277 -26.84 -2.55 -13.38
CA GLU A 277 -27.72 -3.53 -14.03
C GLU A 277 -28.52 -4.22 -12.93
N THR A 278 -29.72 -3.72 -12.66
CA THR A 278 -30.69 -4.47 -11.85
C THR A 278 -31.07 -5.68 -12.68
N VAL A 279 -30.57 -6.85 -12.29
CA VAL A 279 -31.10 -8.12 -12.80
C VAL A 279 -32.56 -8.15 -12.36
N GLU A 280 -33.49 -7.99 -13.31
CA GLU A 280 -34.89 -8.28 -13.06
C GLU A 280 -34.97 -9.75 -12.67
N ASP A 281 -35.29 -10.03 -11.40
CA ASP A 281 -35.53 -11.39 -10.92
C ASP A 281 -36.62 -12.04 -11.80
N GLN A 282 -36.25 -13.10 -12.52
CA GLN A 282 -37.18 -13.99 -13.25
C GLN A 282 -37.65 -15.13 -12.35
#